data_AF-A0A329CHE7-F1
#
_entry.id   AF-A0A329CHE7-F1
#
_cell.length_a   1.000
_cell.length_b   1.000
_cell.length_c   1.000
_cell.angle_alpha   90.00
_cell.angle_beta   90.00
_cell.angle_gamma   90.00
#
_symmetry.space_group_name_H-M   'P 1'
#
loop_
_entity.id
_entity.type
_entity.pdbx_description
1 polymer ?
#
loop_
_entity_poly.entity_id
_entity_poly.type
_entity_poly.pdbx_seq_one_letter_code
_entity_poly.pdbx_strand_id
1 'polypeptide(L)'
;MKTIQFLKAAGSIACVAFALNATAQTSASAPSAASETIGEHVDDGTITTKAKADLLAAKNVKSTHIHVKTRKGVVWLTGSVPSADDKAAAGEVVEAVKGVSSVKNHLKIAAE
;
A
#
# COMPACT_ATOMS: atom_id res chain seq x y z
N MET A 1 13.97 -12.70 -38.33
CA MET A 1 14.47 -11.55 -37.55
C MET A 1 13.48 -11.37 -36.39
N LYS A 2 13.75 -11.57 -35.10
CA LYS A 2 14.95 -11.85 -34.28
C LYS A 2 14.38 -12.55 -33.01
N THR A 3 14.46 -13.87 -32.87
CA THR A 3 15.39 -14.59 -31.96
C THR A 3 15.50 -13.99 -30.53
N ILE A 4 15.05 -14.69 -29.48
CA ILE A 4 15.85 -15.39 -28.42
C ILE A 4 15.54 -14.73 -27.04
N GLN A 5 15.44 -15.36 -25.86
CA GLN A 5 15.34 -16.74 -25.36
C GLN A 5 14.92 -16.67 -23.86
N PHE A 6 14.28 -17.76 -23.42
CA PHE A 6 14.30 -18.39 -22.09
C PHE A 6 15.29 -17.85 -21.04
N LEU A 7 14.79 -17.59 -19.81
CA LEU A 7 15.55 -17.94 -18.61
C LEU A 7 14.61 -18.34 -17.45
N LYS A 8 14.84 -19.56 -16.94
CA LYS A 8 14.13 -20.27 -15.87
C LYS A 8 14.57 -19.80 -14.47
N ALA A 9 13.77 -20.25 -13.49
CA ALA A 9 14.05 -20.47 -12.06
C ALA A 9 13.85 -19.25 -11.14
N ALA A 10 12.89 -19.23 -10.22
CA ALA A 10 12.70 -20.06 -9.00
C ALA A 10 13.73 -19.74 -7.90
N GLY A 11 13.26 -19.28 -6.74
CA GLY A 11 14.08 -19.07 -5.55
C GLY A 11 13.40 -18.20 -4.49
N SER A 12 12.68 -18.86 -3.58
CA SER A 12 12.16 -18.37 -2.31
C SER A 12 13.25 -17.76 -1.40
N ILE A 13 12.93 -16.71 -0.64
CA ILE A 13 13.78 -16.21 0.45
C ILE A 13 12.96 -16.21 1.75
N ALA A 14 13.17 -17.26 2.53
CA ALA A 14 12.98 -17.27 3.97
C ALA A 14 14.38 -17.15 4.63
N CYS A 15 14.37 -16.76 5.91
CA CYS A 15 15.43 -16.89 6.91
C CYS A 15 16.35 -15.67 7.14
N VAL A 16 16.12 -15.09 8.32
CA VAL A 16 17.10 -14.67 9.34
C VAL A 16 18.52 -15.16 9.05
N ALA A 17 19.47 -14.23 9.00
CA ALA A 17 20.90 -14.55 9.03
C ALA A 17 21.63 -13.68 10.06
N PHE A 18 21.92 -14.34 11.18
CA PHE A 18 23.08 -14.10 12.02
C PHE A 18 24.36 -14.26 11.17
N ALA A 19 25.34 -13.41 11.43
CA ALA A 19 26.77 -13.54 11.11
C ALA A 19 27.31 -13.26 9.68
N LEU A 20 28.13 -12.20 9.65
CA LEU A 20 29.37 -11.96 8.88
C LEU A 20 29.33 -11.74 7.35
N ASN A 21 29.78 -10.54 6.98
CA ASN A 21 30.51 -10.12 5.77
C ASN A 21 29.96 -10.53 4.39
N ALA A 22 29.15 -9.67 3.77
CA ALA A 22 29.35 -9.15 2.41
C ALA A 22 28.18 -8.23 2.03
N THR A 23 28.51 -7.06 1.52
CA THR A 23 27.59 -6.10 0.90
C THR A 23 26.74 -6.76 -0.18
N ALA A 24 25.42 -6.84 0.02
CA ALA A 24 24.48 -7.13 -1.06
C ALA A 24 23.19 -6.31 -0.84
N GLN A 25 23.25 -5.08 -1.33
CA GLN A 25 22.14 -4.16 -1.53
C GLN A 25 21.00 -4.87 -2.27
N THR A 26 19.86 -5.09 -1.60
CA THR A 26 18.58 -5.31 -2.27
C THR A 26 17.88 -3.97 -2.39
N SER A 27 18.26 -3.24 -3.43
CA SER A 27 17.59 -2.02 -3.88
C SER A 27 16.21 -2.39 -4.42
N ALA A 28 15.16 -2.25 -3.59
CA ALA A 28 13.79 -2.20 -4.07
C ALA A 28 13.54 -0.83 -4.72
N SER A 29 13.96 -0.68 -5.98
CA SER A 29 13.62 0.51 -6.78
C SER A 29 12.17 0.41 -7.25
N ALA A 30 11.32 1.33 -6.76
CA ALA A 30 10.15 1.80 -7.49
C ALA A 30 10.45 3.25 -7.95
N PRO A 31 10.35 3.61 -9.25
CA PRO A 31 10.67 4.95 -9.71
C PRO A 31 9.41 5.84 -9.78
N SER A 32 9.48 7.07 -9.25
CA SER A 32 9.57 8.31 -10.06
C SER A 32 9.06 9.55 -9.30
N ALA A 33 9.98 10.50 -9.12
CA ALA A 33 9.82 11.97 -9.15
C ALA A 33 8.74 12.66 -8.30
N ALA A 34 9.19 13.31 -7.21
CA ALA A 34 8.86 14.71 -6.93
C ALA A 34 9.86 15.28 -5.91
N SER A 35 10.71 16.21 -6.34
CA SER A 35 11.31 17.17 -5.41
C SER A 35 10.21 18.09 -4.92
N GLU A 36 9.75 17.95 -3.68
CA GLU A 36 8.92 18.96 -3.04
C GLU A 36 9.48 19.30 -1.65
N THR A 37 10.11 20.48 -1.63
CA THR A 37 10.20 21.48 -0.56
C THR A 37 10.22 21.02 0.90
N ILE A 38 11.31 21.41 1.57
CA ILE A 38 11.58 21.35 3.01
C ILE A 38 10.40 21.94 3.81
N GLY A 39 9.50 21.05 4.24
CA GLY A 39 8.34 21.39 5.04
C GLY A 39 7.52 20.13 5.31
N GLU A 40 8.10 19.16 6.02
CA GLU A 40 7.48 17.90 6.51
C GLU A 40 6.33 17.38 5.63
N HIS A 41 6.53 17.32 4.31
CA HIS A 41 5.50 16.83 3.42
C HIS A 41 5.57 15.32 3.46
N VAL A 42 4.61 14.70 4.14
CA VAL A 42 4.52 13.24 4.16
C VAL A 42 4.22 12.78 2.75
N ASP A 43 5.16 12.03 2.15
CA ASP A 43 4.98 11.52 0.80
C ASP A 43 3.69 10.68 0.69
N ASP A 44 2.96 10.84 -0.42
CA ASP A 44 1.76 10.05 -0.71
C ASP A 44 2.03 8.54 -0.67
N GLY A 45 3.25 8.11 -1.01
CA GLY A 45 3.70 6.72 -0.91
C GLY A 45 3.72 6.22 0.54
N THR A 46 4.20 7.06 1.46
CA THR A 46 4.22 6.78 2.90
C THR A 46 2.79 6.74 3.47
N ILE A 47 1.93 7.69 3.08
CA ILE A 47 0.51 7.71 3.46
C ILE A 47 -0.18 6.43 2.99
N THR A 48 0.01 6.06 1.72
CA THR A 48 -0.58 4.84 1.15
C THR A 48 -0.13 3.58 1.88
N THR A 49 1.15 3.51 2.24
CA THR A 49 1.72 2.36 2.95
C THR A 49 1.14 2.24 4.35
N LYS A 50 1.04 3.35 5.09
CA LYS A 50 0.41 3.38 6.42
C LYS A 50 -1.08 3.04 6.35
N ALA A 51 -1.82 3.67 5.44
CA ALA A 51 -3.24 3.39 5.24
C ALA A 51 -3.49 1.91 4.95
N LYS A 52 -2.66 1.27 4.10
CA LYS A 52 -2.76 -0.18 3.87
C LYS A 52 -2.40 -0.99 5.12
N ALA A 53 -1.37 -0.61 5.86
CA ALA A 53 -0.97 -1.30 7.08
C ALA A 53 -2.07 -1.25 8.16
N ASP A 54 -2.66 -0.07 8.38
CA ASP A 54 -3.71 0.13 9.37
C ASP A 54 -5.00 -0.59 8.96
N LEU A 55 -5.34 -0.58 7.67
CA LEU A 55 -6.45 -1.39 7.14
C LEU A 55 -6.22 -2.90 7.29
N LEU A 56 -4.98 -3.37 7.17
CA LEU A 56 -4.64 -4.79 7.40
C LEU A 56 -4.66 -5.15 8.90
N ALA A 57 -4.34 -4.20 9.77
CA ALA A 57 -4.39 -4.37 11.22
C ALA A 57 -5.84 -4.35 11.77
N ALA A 58 -6.74 -3.63 11.09
CA ALA A 58 -8.15 -3.56 11.44
C ALA A 58 -8.85 -4.92 11.23
N LYS A 59 -9.08 -5.65 12.33
CA LYS A 59 -9.75 -6.97 12.30
C LYS A 59 -11.19 -6.93 11.77
N ASN A 60 -11.83 -5.78 11.89
CA ASN A 60 -13.20 -5.49 11.49
C ASN A 60 -13.31 -4.96 10.06
N VAL A 61 -12.23 -4.98 9.27
CA VAL A 61 -12.25 -4.59 7.86
C VAL A 61 -11.65 -5.70 7.00
N LYS A 62 -12.43 -6.23 6.07
CA LYS A 62 -11.90 -7.15 5.04
C LYS A 62 -11.16 -6.38 3.94
N SER A 63 -9.90 -6.07 4.21
CA SER A 63 -9.04 -5.24 3.35
C SER A 63 -8.48 -5.94 2.10
N THR A 64 -8.71 -7.26 1.95
CA THR A 64 -8.18 -8.07 0.84
C THR A 64 -8.66 -7.61 -0.54
N HIS A 65 -9.86 -7.00 -0.62
CA HIS A 65 -10.45 -6.49 -1.85
C HIS A 65 -10.54 -4.95 -1.89
N ILE A 66 -9.81 -4.27 -1.00
CA ILE A 66 -9.76 -2.81 -0.93
C ILE A 66 -8.50 -2.30 -1.65
N HIS A 67 -8.69 -1.40 -2.59
CA HIS A 67 -7.63 -0.67 -3.27
C HIS A 67 -7.50 0.73 -2.69
N VAL A 68 -6.28 1.07 -2.28
CA VAL A 68 -5.94 2.40 -1.74
C VAL A 68 -5.07 3.12 -2.75
N LYS A 69 -5.48 4.32 -3.14
CA LYS A 69 -4.65 5.27 -3.91
C LYS A 69 -4.59 6.59 -3.17
N THR A 70 -3.41 7.20 -3.12
CA THR A 70 -3.23 8.52 -2.51
C THR A 70 -2.66 9.48 -3.56
N ARG A 71 -3.12 10.73 -3.55
CA ARG A 71 -2.60 11.80 -4.39
C ARG A 71 -2.78 13.13 -3.67
N LYS A 72 -1.68 13.84 -3.42
CA LYS A 72 -1.63 15.12 -2.72
C LYS A 72 -2.41 15.08 -1.40
N GLY A 73 -2.19 14.03 -0.59
CA GLY A 73 -2.86 13.83 0.69
C GLY A 73 -4.34 13.41 0.63
N VAL A 74 -4.94 13.30 -0.55
CA VAL A 74 -6.31 12.76 -0.71
C VAL A 74 -6.21 11.25 -0.93
N VAL A 75 -6.95 10.47 -0.15
CA VAL A 75 -6.98 9.00 -0.26
C VAL A 75 -8.29 8.55 -0.90
N TRP A 76 -8.21 7.74 -1.95
CA TRP A 76 -9.34 7.07 -2.58
C TRP A 76 -9.35 5.61 -2.17
N LEU A 77 -10.48 5.19 -1.61
CA LEU A 77 -10.77 3.80 -1.29
C LEU A 77 -11.75 3.26 -2.31
N THR A 78 -11.34 2.23 -3.04
CA THR A 78 -12.17 1.56 -4.06
C THR A 78 -12.13 0.04 -3.86
N GLY A 79 -13.09 -0.67 -4.45
CA GLY A 79 -13.22 -2.11 -4.32
C GLY A 79 -14.53 -2.51 -3.65
N SER A 80 -14.52 -3.67 -2.99
CA SER A 80 -15.72 -4.26 -2.39
C SER A 80 -15.48 -4.70 -0.96
N VAL A 81 -16.49 -4.52 -0.11
CA VAL A 81 -16.50 -4.92 1.31
C VAL A 81 -17.77 -5.70 1.64
N PRO A 82 -17.76 -6.60 2.63
CA PRO A 82 -18.89 -7.48 2.90
C PRO A 82 -20.06 -6.77 3.60
N SER A 83 -19.84 -5.67 4.32
CA SER A 83 -20.88 -4.98 5.07
C SER A 83 -20.75 -3.45 5.01
N ALA A 84 -21.80 -2.74 5.41
CA ALA A 84 -21.77 -1.29 5.57
C ALA A 84 -20.84 -0.86 6.71
N ASP A 85 -20.74 -1.66 7.78
CA ASP A 85 -19.84 -1.41 8.90
C ASP A 85 -18.37 -1.49 8.47
N ASP A 86 -18.00 -2.50 7.67
CA ASP A 86 -16.66 -2.59 7.08
C ASP A 86 -16.34 -1.35 6.23
N LYS A 87 -17.32 -0.85 5.46
CA LYS A 87 -17.17 0.37 4.65
C LYS A 87 -16.88 1.59 5.51
N ALA A 88 -17.65 1.78 6.59
CA ALA A 88 -17.48 2.91 7.50
C ALA A 88 -16.14 2.83 8.23
N ALA A 89 -15.82 1.67 8.80
CA ALA A 89 -14.57 1.43 9.50
C ALA A 89 -13.34 1.63 8.61
N ALA A 90 -13.39 1.20 7.34
CA ALA A 90 -12.30 1.44 6.40
C ALA A 90 -12.06 2.94 6.16
N GLY A 91 -13.11 3.76 6.17
CA GLY A 91 -12.99 5.21 6.09
C GLY A 91 -12.28 5.77 7.32
N GLU A 92 -12.78 5.43 8.51
CA GLU A 92 -12.28 5.95 9.78
C GLU A 92 -10.81 5.58 10.04
N VAL A 93 -10.43 4.33 9.75
CA VAL A 93 -9.04 3.86 9.87
C VAL A 93 -8.10 4.68 9.00
N VAL A 94 -8.52 5.02 7.78
CA VAL A 94 -7.69 5.77 6.83
C VAL A 94 -7.65 7.25 7.18
N GLU A 95 -8.73 7.81 7.72
CA GLU A 95 -8.77 9.19 8.22
C GLU A 95 -7.82 9.41 9.40
N ALA A 96 -7.60 8.39 10.23
CA ALA A 96 -6.66 8.45 11.35
C ALA A 96 -5.17 8.51 10.92
N VAL A 97 -4.87 8.26 9.65
CA VAL A 97 -3.49 8.25 9.14
C VAL A 97 -2.96 9.68 9.04
N LYS A 98 -1.82 9.94 9.69
CA LYS A 98 -1.16 11.25 9.61
C LYS A 98 -0.79 11.60 8.17
N GLY A 99 -1.14 12.82 7.75
CA GLY A 99 -0.90 13.33 6.39
C GLY A 99 -2.11 13.20 5.46
N VAL A 100 -3.15 12.46 5.86
CA VAL A 100 -4.41 12.41 5.12
C VAL A 100 -5.14 13.74 5.28
N SER A 101 -5.43 14.37 4.14
CA SER A 101 -6.20 15.61 4.07
C SER A 101 -7.69 15.35 3.83
N SER A 102 -8.03 14.28 3.11
CA SER A 102 -9.41 13.89 2.83
C SER A 102 -9.50 12.44 2.38
N VAL A 103 -10.59 11.78 2.72
CA VAL A 103 -10.88 10.41 2.28
C VAL A 103 -12.09 10.39 1.35
N LYS A 104 -11.94 9.73 0.21
CA LYS A 104 -12.99 9.47 -0.77
C LYS A 104 -13.31 7.98 -0.76
N ASN A 105 -14.34 7.63 0.00
CA ASN A 105 -14.76 6.25 0.16
C ASN A 105 -15.77 5.83 -0.92
N HIS A 106 -15.28 5.13 -1.94
CA HIS A 106 -16.07 4.58 -3.05
C HIS A 106 -16.17 3.05 -2.96
N LEU A 107 -16.09 2.48 -1.75
CA LEU A 107 -16.26 1.05 -1.55
C LEU A 107 -17.71 0.63 -1.83
N LYS A 108 -17.86 -0.49 -2.54
CA LYS A 108 -19.14 -1.14 -2.80
C LYS A 108 -19.39 -2.21 -1.76
N ILE A 109 -20.64 -2.35 -1.31
CA ILE A 109 -21.02 -3.45 -0.42
C ILE A 109 -21.33 -4.65 -1.33
N ALA A 110 -20.68 -5.78 -1.08
CA ALA A 110 -20.84 -7.01 -1.87
C ALA A 110 -22.02 -7.88 -1.42
N ALA A 111 -22.55 -7.60 -0.23
CA ALA A 111 -23.80 -8.20 0.22
C ALA A 111 -24.97 -7.41 -0.36
N GLU A 112 -25.54 -7.94 -1.43
CA GLU A 112 -26.94 -7.73 -1.83
C GLU A 112 -27.61 -9.11 -1.91
#